data_AF-A0A257SX80-F1
#
_entry.id   AF-A0A257SX80-F1
#
_cell.length_a   1.000
_cell.length_b   1.000
_cell.length_c   1.000
_cell.angle_alpha   90.00
_cell.angle_beta   90.00
_cell.angle_gamma   90.00
#
_symmetry.space_group_name_H-M   'P 1'
#
loop_
_entity.id
_entity.type
_entity.pdbx_description
1 polymer ?
#
loop_
_entity_poly.entity_id
_entity_poly.type
_entity_poly.pdbx_seq_one_letter_code
_entity_poly.pdbx_strand_id
1 'polypeptide(L)'
;MPVLDDIRHGPNHEIRSPVLDSEALPLAAWYARPLNTDEACALQAAIHARLHHVRAGPRLTFAWLLWRLVARFWLGRSVEADRRNLPTAARDGREQALGVLVYGQLQMSRKLRGASEHLDAGFHALVPWLTATEYFRVLNRHERLSHLVLGPVPAPAQDLATLMLEAAVIRRLAGSVAQRPQRGASRSATAG
;
A
#
# COMPACT_ATOMS: atom_id res chain seq x y z
N MET A 1 42.25 34.79 18.52
CA MET A 1 40.77 34.71 18.67
C MET A 1 40.21 34.24 17.34
N PRO A 2 39.43 33.14 17.30
CA PRO A 2 38.82 32.67 16.07
C PRO A 2 37.54 33.46 15.79
N VAL A 3 37.36 33.85 14.52
CA VAL A 3 36.11 34.37 13.99
C VAL A 3 35.37 33.19 13.38
N LEU A 4 34.20 32.89 13.95
CA LEU A 4 33.15 32.06 13.37
C LEU A 4 32.71 32.71 12.06
N ASP A 5 32.70 31.94 10.98
CA ASP A 5 31.85 32.27 9.84
C ASP A 5 31.11 31.05 9.32
N ASP A 6 29.86 31.34 8.99
CA ASP A 6 28.71 30.48 9.10
C ASP A 6 28.35 29.90 7.72
N ILE A 7 28.07 28.59 7.73
CA ILE A 7 27.11 27.83 6.92
C ILE A 7 26.53 28.54 5.67
N ARG A 8 26.84 28.01 4.47
CA ARG A 8 25.86 27.69 3.39
C ARG A 8 26.35 26.56 2.48
N HIS A 9 26.45 25.34 3.01
CA HIS A 9 26.33 24.13 2.20
C HIS A 9 24.93 23.55 2.43
N GLY A 10 23.98 23.94 1.58
CA GLY A 10 22.67 23.30 1.56
C GLY A 10 22.85 21.84 1.12
N PRO A 11 22.26 20.85 1.80
CA PRO A 11 22.25 19.49 1.29
C PRO A 11 21.30 19.45 0.09
N ASN A 12 21.90 19.42 -1.11
CA ASN A 12 21.28 18.88 -2.30
C ASN A 12 20.98 17.40 -2.00
N HIS A 13 19.81 17.13 -1.44
CA HIS A 13 19.25 15.78 -1.46
C HIS A 13 18.86 15.52 -2.92
N GLU A 14 19.84 15.07 -3.71
CA GLU A 14 19.54 14.30 -4.91
C GLU A 14 18.54 13.23 -4.49
N ILE A 15 17.31 13.33 -5.00
CA ILE A 15 16.34 12.26 -4.99
C ILE A 15 16.87 11.20 -5.97
N ARG A 16 18.00 10.57 -5.62
CA ARG A 16 18.34 9.25 -6.11
C ARG A 16 17.32 8.35 -5.44
N SER A 17 16.21 8.08 -6.13
CA SER A 17 15.24 7.10 -5.67
C SER A 17 15.68 5.75 -6.23
N PRO A 18 16.50 4.94 -5.52
CA PRO A 18 16.99 3.64 -5.98
C PRO A 18 15.87 2.64 -6.32
N VAL A 19 14.64 2.99 -5.99
CA VAL A 19 13.41 2.23 -6.24
C VAL A 19 13.03 2.19 -7.73
N LEU A 20 13.46 3.17 -8.53
CA LEU A 20 13.08 3.27 -9.94
C LEU A 20 14.04 2.53 -10.90
N ASP A 21 15.24 2.17 -10.42
CA ASP A 21 16.30 1.52 -11.21
C ASP A 21 16.46 0.02 -10.89
N SER A 22 15.72 -0.52 -9.91
CA SER A 22 15.79 -1.95 -9.57
C SER A 22 15.06 -2.80 -10.63
N GLU A 23 15.79 -3.73 -11.26
CA GLU A 23 15.23 -4.69 -12.24
C GLU A 23 14.16 -5.62 -11.66
N ALA A 24 14.11 -5.79 -10.34
CA ALA A 24 13.13 -6.65 -9.67
C ALA A 24 12.32 -5.86 -8.63
N LEU A 25 11.00 -5.89 -8.79
CA LEU A 25 10.03 -5.39 -7.81
C LEU A 25 9.83 -6.45 -6.70
N PRO A 26 10.11 -6.14 -5.42
CA PRO A 26 9.92 -7.10 -4.33
C PRO A 26 8.44 -7.46 -4.15
N LEU A 27 8.10 -8.75 -4.17
CA LEU A 27 6.70 -9.20 -4.19
C LEU A 27 5.99 -8.98 -2.85
N ALA A 28 6.70 -9.11 -1.73
CA ALA A 28 6.13 -8.93 -0.39
C ALA A 28 6.16 -7.47 0.12
N ALA A 29 6.64 -6.52 -0.68
CA ALA A 29 6.72 -5.12 -0.28
C ALA A 29 5.35 -4.45 -0.17
N TRP A 30 5.32 -3.35 0.57
CA TRP A 30 4.17 -2.44 0.64
C TRP A 30 4.44 -1.22 -0.21
N TYR A 31 3.67 -1.06 -1.30
CA TYR A 31 3.84 -0.01 -2.30
C TYR A 31 2.93 1.20 -2.05
N ALA A 32 1.97 1.08 -1.12
CA ALA A 32 1.02 2.12 -0.80
C ALA A 32 1.48 2.98 0.39
N ARG A 33 2.75 3.40 0.40
CA ARG A 33 3.19 4.48 1.30
C ARG A 33 2.51 5.77 0.84
N PRO A 34 1.80 6.50 1.73
CA PRO A 34 1.28 7.82 1.40
C PRO A 34 2.38 8.73 0.87
N LEU A 35 2.09 9.35 -0.28
CA LEU A 35 2.89 10.43 -0.84
C LEU A 35 2.14 11.73 -0.63
N ASN A 36 2.85 12.77 -0.23
CA ASN A 36 2.30 14.12 -0.32
C ASN A 36 2.25 14.58 -1.80
N THR A 37 1.61 15.72 -2.05
CA THR A 37 1.41 16.24 -3.41
C THR A 37 2.74 16.48 -4.13
N ASP A 38 3.75 17.01 -3.45
CA ASP A 38 5.05 17.32 -4.03
C ASP A 38 5.82 16.04 -4.40
N GLU A 39 5.84 15.04 -3.50
CA GLU A 39 6.43 13.72 -3.75
C GLU A 39 5.75 13.02 -4.93
N ALA A 40 4.42 13.05 -4.98
CA ALA A 40 3.67 12.40 -6.05
C ALA A 40 3.86 13.11 -7.41
N CYS A 41 3.94 14.45 -7.41
CA CYS A 41 4.29 15.25 -8.58
C CYS A 41 5.72 14.97 -9.06
N ALA A 42 6.69 14.92 -8.15
CA ALA A 42 8.08 14.60 -8.48
C ALA A 42 8.21 13.20 -9.08
N LEU A 43 7.53 12.21 -8.49
CA LEU A 43 7.46 10.85 -9.03
C LEU A 43 6.83 10.84 -10.43
N GLN A 44 5.71 11.54 -10.62
CA GLN A 44 5.05 11.64 -11.92
C GLN A 44 5.95 12.30 -12.98
N ALA A 45 6.69 13.35 -12.61
CA ALA A 45 7.63 14.03 -13.49
C ALA A 45 8.81 13.14 -13.88
N ALA A 46 9.38 12.40 -12.92
CA ALA A 46 10.46 11.44 -13.17
C ALA A 46 10.01 10.34 -14.14
N ILE A 47 8.81 9.78 -13.94
CA ILE A 47 8.22 8.79 -14.85
C ILE A 47 8.06 9.41 -16.24
N HIS A 48 7.47 10.60 -16.34
CA HIS A 48 7.25 11.26 -17.63
C HIS A 48 8.56 11.54 -18.37
N ALA A 49 9.56 12.09 -17.69
CA ALA A 49 10.89 12.33 -18.26
C ALA A 49 11.50 11.03 -18.80
N ARG A 50 11.41 9.94 -18.04
CA ARG A 50 11.91 8.62 -18.46
C ARG A 50 11.16 8.09 -19.68
N LEU A 51 9.83 8.16 -19.69
CA LEU A 51 9.02 7.72 -20.83
C LEU A 51 9.31 8.53 -22.10
N HIS A 52 9.61 9.83 -21.97
CA HIS A 52 10.02 10.68 -23.09
C HIS A 52 11.42 10.37 -23.61
N HIS A 53 12.34 9.90 -22.76
CA HIS A 53 13.70 9.51 -23.15
C HIS A 53 13.75 8.11 -23.78
N VAL A 54 12.79 7.23 -23.49
CA VAL A 54 12.62 5.94 -24.18
C VAL A 54 11.96 6.19 -25.55
N ARG A 55 12.70 6.82 -26.47
CA ARG A 55 12.32 6.92 -27.88
C ARG A 55 12.71 5.62 -28.59
N ALA A 56 11.71 4.89 -29.10
CA ALA A 56 11.82 3.82 -30.10
C ALA A 56 12.41 2.45 -29.67
N GLY A 57 11.81 1.78 -28.68
CA GLY A 57 12.08 0.37 -28.36
C GLY A 57 10.94 -0.28 -27.54
N PRO A 58 10.76 -1.61 -27.57
CA PRO A 58 9.48 -2.24 -27.25
C PRO A 58 9.19 -2.22 -25.75
N ARG A 59 7.98 -1.71 -25.45
CA ARG A 59 7.23 -1.74 -24.18
C ARG A 59 7.76 -0.84 -23.06
N LEU A 60 6.87 0.08 -22.67
CA LEU A 60 6.87 0.66 -21.32
C LEU A 60 7.00 -0.50 -20.34
N THR A 61 8.05 -0.50 -19.51
CA THR A 61 8.19 -1.59 -18.54
C THR A 61 7.01 -1.51 -17.56
N PHE A 62 6.48 -2.68 -17.20
CA PHE A 62 5.42 -2.82 -16.20
C PHE A 62 5.69 -1.97 -14.95
N ALA A 63 6.95 -1.92 -14.48
CA ALA A 63 7.37 -1.11 -13.34
C ALA A 63 7.04 0.40 -13.49
N TRP A 64 7.28 1.00 -14.66
CA TRP A 64 6.96 2.43 -14.86
C TRP A 64 5.46 2.70 -14.85
N LEU A 65 4.67 1.79 -15.43
CA LEU A 65 3.21 1.90 -15.40
C LEU A 65 2.66 1.68 -13.99
N LEU A 66 3.27 0.77 -13.21
CA LEU A 66 2.93 0.55 -11.81
C LEU A 66 3.22 1.80 -10.97
N TRP A 67 4.40 2.40 -11.12
CA TRP A 67 4.72 3.66 -10.42
C TRP A 67 3.85 4.83 -10.87
N ARG A 68 3.43 4.85 -12.14
CA ARG A 68 2.46 5.84 -12.65
C ARG A 68 1.09 5.67 -11.99
N LEU A 69 0.64 4.43 -11.81
CA LEU A 69 -0.58 4.12 -11.06
C LEU A 69 -0.49 4.67 -9.63
N VAL A 70 0.62 4.39 -8.92
CA VAL A 70 0.85 4.88 -7.55
C VAL A 70 0.85 6.41 -7.48
N ALA A 71 1.61 7.09 -8.35
CA ALA A 71 1.68 8.55 -8.37
C ALA A 71 0.31 9.19 -8.62
N ARG A 72 -0.42 8.69 -9.62
CA ARG A 72 -1.74 9.21 -9.99
C ARG A 72 -2.79 8.97 -8.90
N PHE A 73 -2.71 7.83 -8.22
CA PHE A 73 -3.58 7.53 -7.06
C PHE A 73 -3.41 8.60 -5.97
N TRP A 74 -2.16 8.90 -5.59
CA TRP A 74 -1.89 9.89 -4.56
C TRP A 74 -2.18 11.33 -4.98
N LEU A 75 -2.12 11.63 -6.28
CA LEU A 75 -2.58 12.91 -6.84
C LEU A 75 -4.12 13.04 -6.93
N GLY A 76 -4.88 12.03 -6.49
CA GLY A 76 -6.34 12.03 -6.58
C GLY A 76 -6.85 11.99 -8.03
N ARG A 77 -6.02 11.55 -8.98
CA ARG A 77 -6.38 11.45 -10.40
C ARG A 77 -7.01 10.09 -10.67
N SER A 78 -7.84 10.02 -11.72
CA SER A 78 -8.39 8.73 -12.16
C SER A 78 -7.26 7.78 -12.55
N VAL A 79 -7.25 6.60 -11.92
CA VAL A 79 -6.27 5.51 -12.14
C VAL A 79 -6.83 4.35 -12.95
N GLU A 80 -8.10 4.41 -13.35
CA GLU A 80 -8.80 3.29 -13.97
C GLU A 80 -8.20 2.89 -15.33
N ALA A 81 -7.78 3.88 -16.12
CA ALA A 81 -7.08 3.64 -17.38
C ALA A 81 -5.72 2.95 -17.14
N ASP A 82 -4.97 3.40 -16.14
CA ASP A 82 -3.68 2.81 -15.78
C ASP A 82 -3.85 1.36 -15.30
N ARG A 83 -4.85 1.12 -14.46
CA ARG A 83 -5.21 -0.21 -13.95
C ARG A 83 -5.58 -1.17 -15.08
N ARG A 84 -6.37 -0.73 -16.07
CA ARG A 84 -6.75 -1.55 -17.23
C ARG A 84 -5.59 -1.83 -18.19
N ASN A 85 -4.65 -0.91 -18.30
CA ASN A 85 -3.50 -1.05 -19.21
C ASN A 85 -2.36 -1.88 -18.59
N LEU A 86 -2.31 -1.98 -17.26
CA LEU A 86 -1.24 -2.67 -16.53
C LEU A 86 -1.06 -4.15 -16.97
N PRO A 87 -2.13 -4.97 -17.13
CA PRO A 87 -1.98 -6.36 -17.55
C PRO A 87 -1.42 -6.53 -18.97
N THR A 88 -1.67 -5.57 -19.86
CA THR A 88 -1.13 -5.58 -21.24
C THR A 88 0.38 -5.33 -21.29
N ALA A 89 0.90 -4.61 -20.30
CA ALA A 89 2.33 -4.32 -20.18
C ALA A 89 3.09 -5.37 -19.37
N ALA A 90 2.38 -6.21 -18.60
CA ALA A 90 2.97 -7.28 -17.84
C ALA A 90 3.61 -8.34 -18.74
N ARG A 91 4.77 -8.85 -18.34
CA ARG A 91 5.55 -9.87 -19.05
C ARG A 91 5.03 -11.29 -18.77
N ASP A 92 4.54 -11.51 -17.56
CA ASP A 92 4.12 -12.81 -17.05
C ASP A 92 2.99 -12.66 -16.02
N GLY A 93 2.50 -13.79 -15.51
CA GLY A 93 1.49 -13.82 -14.46
C GLY A 93 1.95 -13.19 -13.14
N ARG A 94 3.27 -13.16 -12.87
CA ARG A 94 3.85 -12.60 -11.65
C ARG A 94 3.65 -11.08 -11.61
N GLU A 95 3.96 -10.38 -12.71
CA GLU A 95 3.74 -8.94 -12.83
C GLU A 95 2.23 -8.60 -12.79
N GLN A 96 1.39 -9.38 -13.47
CA GLN A 96 -0.07 -9.19 -13.40
C GLN A 96 -0.59 -9.28 -11.97
N ALA A 97 -0.17 -10.31 -11.23
CA ALA A 97 -0.55 -10.53 -9.84
C ALA A 97 -0.05 -9.41 -8.91
N LEU A 98 1.18 -8.94 -9.11
CA LEU A 98 1.73 -7.79 -8.38
C LEU A 98 0.92 -6.52 -8.64
N GLY A 99 0.49 -6.28 -9.88
CA GLY A 99 -0.36 -5.14 -10.22
C GLY A 99 -1.69 -5.11 -9.46
N VAL A 100 -2.35 -6.27 -9.37
CA VAL A 100 -3.59 -6.44 -8.59
C VAL A 100 -3.32 -6.21 -7.11
N LEU A 101 -2.25 -6.81 -6.56
CA LEU A 101 -1.88 -6.64 -5.15
C LEU A 101 -1.63 -5.17 -4.82
N VAL A 102 -0.82 -4.45 -5.61
CA VAL A 102 -0.51 -3.04 -5.37
C VAL A 102 -1.75 -2.16 -5.41
N TYR A 103 -2.68 -2.42 -6.33
CA TYR A 103 -3.95 -1.69 -6.36
C TYR A 103 -4.77 -1.91 -5.09
N GLY A 104 -4.84 -3.15 -4.58
CA GLY A 104 -5.45 -3.45 -3.28
C GLY A 104 -4.77 -2.72 -2.13
N GLN A 105 -3.42 -2.63 -2.13
CA GLN A 105 -2.67 -1.89 -1.11
C GLN A 105 -3.00 -0.40 -1.14
N LEU A 106 -3.11 0.21 -2.34
CA LEU A 106 -3.48 1.61 -2.50
C LEU A 106 -4.89 1.86 -1.95
N GLN A 107 -5.85 1.02 -2.32
CA GLN A 107 -7.21 1.12 -1.78
C GLN A 107 -7.25 0.95 -0.25
N MET A 108 -6.46 0.01 0.29
CA MET A 108 -6.37 -0.23 1.73
C MET A 108 -5.79 0.97 2.49
N SER A 109 -4.80 1.67 1.92
CA SER A 109 -4.23 2.90 2.49
C SER A 109 -5.23 4.06 2.63
N ARG A 110 -6.37 3.96 1.96
CA ARG A 110 -7.51 4.88 2.02
C ARG A 110 -8.77 4.22 2.59
N LYS A 111 -8.64 3.01 3.15
CA LYS A 111 -9.73 2.19 3.72
C LYS A 111 -10.95 2.07 2.81
N LEU A 112 -10.72 1.89 1.51
CA LEU A 112 -11.79 1.77 0.51
C LEU A 112 -12.39 0.37 0.50
N ARG A 113 -13.71 0.29 0.32
CA ARG A 113 -14.41 -0.97 0.02
C ARG A 113 -13.88 -1.54 -1.29
N GLY A 114 -13.65 -2.85 -1.33
CA GLY A 114 -12.96 -3.50 -2.45
C GLY A 114 -11.47 -3.76 -2.20
N ALA A 115 -10.86 -3.12 -1.20
CA ALA A 115 -9.43 -3.25 -0.95
C ALA A 115 -9.03 -4.69 -0.59
N SER A 116 -9.79 -5.34 0.29
CA SER A 116 -9.52 -6.72 0.73
C SER A 116 -9.62 -7.70 -0.43
N GLU A 117 -10.63 -7.56 -1.29
CA GLU A 117 -10.83 -8.42 -2.44
C GLU A 117 -9.65 -8.36 -3.41
N HIS A 118 -9.10 -7.16 -3.66
CA HIS A 118 -7.91 -7.01 -4.50
C HIS A 118 -6.63 -7.50 -3.80
N LEU A 119 -6.49 -7.30 -2.49
CA LEU A 119 -5.37 -7.84 -1.72
C LEU A 119 -5.35 -9.36 -1.78
N ASP A 120 -6.49 -10.01 -1.55
CA ASP A 120 -6.60 -11.46 -1.55
C ASP A 120 -6.41 -12.04 -2.95
N ALA A 121 -7.02 -11.44 -3.98
CA ALA A 121 -6.84 -11.85 -5.37
C ALA A 121 -5.37 -11.73 -5.81
N GLY A 122 -4.72 -10.60 -5.49
CA GLY A 122 -3.31 -10.38 -5.80
C GLY A 122 -2.38 -11.33 -5.04
N PHE A 123 -2.65 -11.58 -3.75
CA PHE A 123 -1.88 -12.51 -2.95
C PHE A 123 -2.01 -13.94 -3.43
N HIS A 124 -3.23 -14.44 -3.65
CA HIS A 124 -3.49 -15.79 -4.14
C HIS A 124 -2.80 -16.02 -5.49
N ALA A 125 -2.90 -15.05 -6.41
CA ALA A 125 -2.21 -15.12 -7.68
C ALA A 125 -0.68 -15.12 -7.50
N LEU A 126 -0.12 -14.39 -6.53
CA LEU A 126 1.32 -14.32 -6.29
C LEU A 126 1.95 -15.56 -5.64
N VAL A 127 1.17 -16.41 -4.97
CA VAL A 127 1.66 -17.57 -4.18
C VAL A 127 2.77 -18.39 -4.88
N PRO A 128 2.66 -18.76 -6.18
CA PRO A 128 3.67 -19.57 -6.85
C PRO A 128 5.08 -18.95 -6.90
N TRP A 129 5.19 -17.64 -6.72
CA TRP A 129 6.46 -16.89 -6.82
C TRP A 129 6.98 -16.38 -5.48
N LEU A 130 6.25 -16.61 -4.38
CA LEU A 130 6.68 -16.17 -3.05
C LEU A 130 7.59 -17.22 -2.41
N THR A 131 8.68 -16.77 -1.82
CA THR A 131 9.40 -17.59 -0.84
C THR A 131 8.52 -17.83 0.40
N ALA A 132 8.82 -18.85 1.20
CA ALA A 132 8.06 -19.13 2.43
C ALA A 132 8.03 -17.91 3.38
N THR A 133 9.15 -17.20 3.53
CA THR A 133 9.24 -15.98 4.34
C THR A 133 8.36 -14.85 3.80
N GLU A 134 8.33 -14.66 2.48
CA GLU A 134 7.48 -13.67 1.84
C GLU A 134 6.00 -14.02 1.96
N TYR A 135 5.65 -15.29 1.76
CA TYR A 135 4.29 -15.82 1.93
C TYR A 135 3.74 -15.48 3.31
N PHE A 136 4.44 -15.88 4.38
CA PHE A 136 3.99 -15.60 5.75
C PHE A 136 3.97 -14.11 6.07
N ARG A 137 4.91 -13.33 5.50
CA ARG A 137 4.89 -11.87 5.68
C ARG A 137 3.64 -11.24 5.10
N VAL A 138 3.22 -11.63 3.90
CA VAL A 138 2.02 -11.09 3.25
C VAL A 138 0.76 -11.62 3.94
N LEU A 139 0.68 -12.92 4.23
CA LEU A 139 -0.45 -13.53 4.93
C LEU A 139 -0.72 -12.85 6.27
N ASN A 140 0.29 -12.77 7.15
CA ASN A 140 0.15 -12.14 8.47
C ASN A 140 -0.28 -10.66 8.36
N ARG A 141 0.16 -9.96 7.32
CA ARG A 141 -0.25 -8.58 7.07
C ARG A 141 -1.73 -8.52 6.68
N HIS A 142 -2.17 -9.35 5.74
CA HIS A 142 -3.55 -9.37 5.25
C HIS A 142 -4.54 -9.77 6.34
N GLU A 143 -4.21 -10.80 7.12
CA GLU A 143 -5.01 -11.22 8.28
C GLU A 143 -5.21 -10.07 9.26
N ARG A 144 -4.15 -9.32 9.57
CA ARG A 144 -4.27 -8.14 10.43
C ARG A 144 -5.13 -7.07 9.79
N LEU A 145 -4.87 -6.70 8.53
CA LEU A 145 -5.64 -5.67 7.81
C LEU A 145 -7.13 -6.01 7.67
N SER A 146 -7.50 -7.29 7.69
CA SER A 146 -8.89 -7.75 7.58
C SER A 146 -9.82 -7.21 8.68
N HIS A 147 -9.25 -6.74 9.80
CA HIS A 147 -10.01 -6.14 10.90
C HIS A 147 -10.34 -4.65 10.70
N LEU A 148 -9.83 -4.00 9.65
CA LEU A 148 -10.12 -2.60 9.37
C LEU A 148 -11.56 -2.42 8.89
N VAL A 149 -12.16 -1.29 9.28
CA VAL A 149 -13.46 -0.87 8.76
C VAL A 149 -13.26 -0.16 7.42
N LEU A 150 -13.82 -0.74 6.35
CA LEU A 150 -13.71 -0.22 4.99
C LEU A 150 -15.01 0.48 4.55
N GLY A 151 -14.88 1.56 3.77
CA GLY A 151 -16.00 2.41 3.35
C GLY A 151 -15.99 2.75 1.86
N PRO A 152 -17.12 3.23 1.30
CA PRO A 152 -17.20 3.66 -0.09
C PRO A 152 -16.50 5.01 -0.34
N VAL A 153 -16.29 5.81 0.71
CA VAL A 153 -15.61 7.10 0.66
C VAL A 153 -14.18 6.93 1.15
N PRO A 154 -13.17 7.48 0.45
CA PRO A 154 -11.77 7.31 0.83
C PRO A 154 -11.44 8.06 2.13
N ALA A 155 -11.01 7.33 3.15
CA ALA A 155 -10.52 7.88 4.43
C ALA A 155 -9.16 8.60 4.25
N PRO A 156 -8.70 9.41 5.23
CA PRO A 156 -7.34 9.99 5.20
C PRO A 156 -6.27 8.93 4.91
N ALA A 157 -5.23 9.33 4.18
CA ALA A 157 -4.14 8.44 3.81
C ALA A 157 -3.39 7.96 5.06
N GLN A 158 -3.19 6.65 5.19
CA GLN A 158 -2.45 6.05 6.29
C GLN A 158 -1.33 5.15 5.77
N ASP A 159 -0.20 5.16 6.46
CA ASP A 159 0.88 4.21 6.21
C ASP A 159 0.56 2.83 6.78
N LEU A 160 1.38 1.83 6.42
CA LEU A 160 1.16 0.46 6.87
C LEU A 160 1.23 0.32 8.40
N ALA A 161 2.13 1.06 9.07
CA ALA A 161 2.29 0.96 10.52
C ALA A 161 1.03 1.45 11.25
N THR A 162 0.46 2.56 10.80
CA THR A 162 -0.78 3.13 11.31
C THR A 162 -1.97 2.20 11.10
N LEU A 163 -2.09 1.63 9.89
CA LEU A 163 -3.13 0.64 9.57
C LEU A 163 -3.02 -0.61 10.45
N MET A 164 -1.81 -1.13 10.65
CA MET A 164 -1.54 -2.28 11.53
C MET A 164 -1.93 -2.00 12.98
N LEU A 165 -1.64 -0.79 13.47
CA LEU A 165 -2.01 -0.38 14.82
C LEU A 165 -3.54 -0.28 14.96
N GLU A 166 -4.21 0.41 14.03
CA GLU A 166 -5.68 0.56 14.03
C GLU A 166 -6.37 -0.82 14.03
N ALA A 167 -5.96 -1.71 13.13
CA ALA A 167 -6.46 -3.07 13.06
C ALA A 167 -6.29 -3.86 14.38
N ALA A 168 -5.13 -3.73 15.01
CA ALA A 168 -4.85 -4.38 16.29
C ALA A 168 -5.77 -3.88 17.41
N VAL A 169 -6.04 -2.57 17.44
CA VAL A 169 -6.98 -1.95 18.39
C VAL A 169 -8.40 -2.48 18.17
N ILE A 170 -8.88 -2.48 16.92
CA ILE A 170 -10.23 -2.98 16.58
C ILE A 170 -10.39 -4.43 17.02
N ARG A 171 -9.42 -5.30 16.69
CA ARG A 171 -9.42 -6.71 17.08
C ARG A 171 -9.50 -6.89 18.60
N ARG A 172 -8.74 -6.10 19.37
CA ARG A 172 -8.74 -6.16 20.84
C ARG A 172 -10.09 -5.77 21.42
N LEU A 173 -10.73 -4.73 20.87
CA LEU A 173 -12.05 -4.28 21.31
C LEU A 173 -13.12 -5.34 21.01
N ALA A 174 -13.09 -5.96 19.82
CA ALA A 174 -14.00 -7.04 19.45
C ALA A 174 -13.89 -8.24 20.41
N GLY A 175 -12.66 -8.66 20.75
CA GLY A 175 -12.43 -9.73 21.72
C GLY A 175 -12.86 -9.40 23.14
N SER A 176 -12.77 -8.12 23.54
CA SER A 176 -13.15 -7.66 24.89
C SER A 176 -14.68 -7.57 25.06
N VAL A 177 -15.42 -7.27 23.99
CA VAL A 177 -16.90 -7.26 23.98
C VAL A 177 -17.46 -8.68 24.10
N ALA A 178 -16.84 -9.66 23.44
CA ALA A 178 -17.26 -11.08 23.52
C ALA A 178 -17.04 -11.71 24.91
N GLN A 179 -16.14 -11.17 25.73
CA GLN A 179 -15.78 -11.71 27.04
C GLN A 179 -16.55 -11.11 28.22
N ARG A 180 -17.53 -10.23 28.00
CA ARG A 180 -18.31 -9.65 29.11
C ARG A 180 -19.24 -10.73 29.70
N PRO A 181 -18.98 -11.24 30.93
CA PRO A 181 -19.91 -12.16 31.56
C PRO A 181 -21.15 -11.36 31.95
N GLN A 182 -22.35 -11.90 31.69
CA GLN A 182 -23.60 -11.41 32.26
C GLN A 182 -23.57 -11.60 33.79
N ARG A 183 -22.81 -10.78 34.52
CA ARG A 183 -22.95 -10.63 35.97
C ARG A 183 -24.16 -9.73 36.23
N GLY A 184 -25.35 -10.33 36.11
CA GLY A 184 -26.61 -9.61 36.28
C GLY A 184 -27.84 -10.51 36.30
N ALA A 185 -27.75 -11.72 36.85
CA ALA A 185 -28.92 -12.55 37.14
C ALA A 185 -28.68 -13.40 38.39
N SER A 186 -28.56 -12.74 39.54
CA SER A 186 -28.74 -13.38 40.84
C SER A 186 -29.04 -12.29 41.88
N ARG A 187 -30.34 -12.11 42.19
CA ARG A 187 -30.91 -12.04 43.55
C ARG A 187 -32.39 -11.65 43.47
N SER A 188 -33.16 -12.17 44.42
CA SER A 188 -34.64 -12.17 44.60
C SER A 188 -35.27 -13.42 43.97
N ALA A 189 -35.82 -14.40 44.69
CA ALA A 189 -36.49 -14.42 46.00
C ALA A 189 -36.04 -15.68 46.79
N THR A 190 -35.68 -15.68 48.08
CA THR A 190 -36.45 -15.41 49.31
C THR A 190 -37.85 -16.01 49.38
N ALA A 191 -37.91 -17.16 50.07
CA ALA A 191 -38.83 -17.53 51.13
C ALA A 191 -40.35 -17.30 50.93
N GLY A 192 -41.10 -18.40 51.01
CA GLY A 192 -42.55 -18.47 51.15
C GLY A 192 -43.00 -19.92 51.10
#